data_AF-B3NI46-F1
#
_entry.id   AF-B3NI46-F1
#
_cell.length_a   1.000
_cell.length_b   1.000
_cell.length_c   1.000
_cell.angle_alpha   90.00
_cell.angle_beta   90.00
_cell.angle_gamma   90.00
#
_symmetry.space_group_name_H-M   'P 1'
#
loop_
_entity.id
_entity.type
_entity.pdbx_description
1 polymer ?
#
loop_
_entity_poly.entity_id
_entity_poly.type
_entity_poly.pdbx_seq_one_letter_code
_entity_poly.pdbx_strand_id
1 'polypeptide(L)'
;MTTAASTSQHATSSSTMMASSAAGTAPTTTPSSSAVRALAMEYKSLQEEPVEGFRVKLINDDNLFEWEVAIFGPPDTLYQGGYFKAHMKFPHDYPYSPPSIRFLTKVWHPNVYENGDLCISILHPPVDDPQSGELPCERWNPTQNVRTILLSVISLLNEPNTFSPANVDASVMYRRWRDSQGKDNEYPNIIRKQALAANAEAKREGIVVPMTLEDYCLKPTRKPTTESGLDANFYDDDFDLETEDDLPSDDDFDEDDDDDEDEDEDEDSATAPISKNNGGSSKCKNNGLGREAAAAGADDAESADDSGKGETT
;
A
#
# COMPACT_ATOMS: atom_id res chain seq x y z
N MET A 1 -9.60 18.96 -98.65
CA MET A 1 -9.01 17.62 -98.42
C MET A 1 -9.06 17.41 -96.91
N THR A 2 -10.10 16.71 -96.41
CA THR A 2 -10.04 15.30 -95.95
C THR A 2 -9.05 15.14 -94.79
N THR A 3 -9.30 14.55 -93.63
CA THR A 3 -10.35 13.66 -93.10
C THR A 3 -10.00 13.40 -91.63
N ALA A 4 -10.98 13.01 -90.83
CA ALA A 4 -10.82 12.47 -89.47
C ALA A 4 -10.17 11.06 -89.42
N ALA A 5 -9.76 10.63 -88.22
CA ALA A 5 -9.63 9.27 -87.65
C ALA A 5 -8.32 9.13 -86.83
N SER A 6 -8.19 8.39 -85.73
CA SER A 6 -9.09 7.71 -84.79
C SER A 6 -8.20 7.09 -83.67
N THR A 7 -8.76 6.98 -82.46
CA THR A 7 -8.51 5.94 -81.42
C THR A 7 -7.14 5.80 -80.74
N SER A 8 -7.07 6.04 -79.42
CA SER A 8 -7.09 4.96 -78.42
C SER A 8 -7.19 5.50 -76.99
N GLN A 9 -8.01 4.83 -76.18
CA GLN A 9 -8.39 5.14 -74.81
C GLN A 9 -7.46 4.41 -73.83
N HIS A 10 -7.09 5.06 -72.72
CA HIS A 10 -6.75 4.35 -71.48
C HIS A 10 -7.40 5.10 -70.32
N ALA A 11 -8.39 4.46 -69.72
CA ALA A 11 -9.04 4.87 -68.49
C ALA A 11 -8.11 4.62 -67.30
N THR A 12 -8.01 5.60 -66.40
CA THR A 12 -7.54 5.37 -65.03
C THR A 12 -8.61 5.91 -64.07
N SER A 13 -9.16 5.00 -63.28
CA SER A 13 -10.24 5.23 -62.34
C SER A 13 -9.79 6.16 -61.21
N SER A 14 -10.56 7.22 -60.99
CA SER A 14 -10.53 8.02 -59.77
C SER A 14 -11.17 7.21 -58.64
N SER A 15 -10.40 6.88 -57.59
CA SER A 15 -10.92 6.30 -56.36
C SER A 15 -10.83 7.33 -55.24
N THR A 16 -11.98 7.95 -54.96
CA THR A 16 -12.22 8.84 -53.82
C THR A 16 -12.24 8.00 -52.55
N MET A 17 -11.25 8.19 -51.68
CA MET A 17 -11.22 7.56 -50.36
C MET A 17 -11.96 8.49 -49.38
N MET A 18 -13.12 8.05 -48.89
CA MET A 18 -13.82 8.73 -47.82
C MET A 18 -13.04 8.56 -46.51
N ALA A 19 -12.66 9.68 -45.90
CA ALA A 19 -12.14 9.70 -44.54
C ALA A 19 -13.31 9.50 -43.56
N SER A 20 -13.49 8.27 -43.08
CA SER A 20 -14.31 8.01 -41.90
C SER A 20 -13.52 8.38 -40.65
N SER A 21 -13.96 9.46 -40.00
CA SER A 21 -13.52 9.86 -38.67
C SER A 21 -14.02 8.85 -37.64
N ALA A 22 -13.17 7.90 -37.25
CA ALA A 22 -13.37 7.10 -36.05
C ALA A 22 -12.69 7.82 -34.88
N ALA A 23 -13.44 8.66 -34.19
CA ALA A 23 -13.06 9.09 -32.85
C ALA A 23 -13.12 7.87 -31.94
N GLY A 24 -11.96 7.35 -31.56
CA GLY A 24 -11.84 6.34 -30.52
C GLY A 24 -12.22 6.97 -29.19
N THR A 25 -13.48 6.80 -28.79
CA THR A 25 -13.96 7.09 -27.43
C THR A 25 -13.17 6.20 -26.47
N ALA A 26 -12.34 6.81 -25.62
CA ALA A 26 -11.76 6.12 -24.47
C ALA A 26 -12.91 5.49 -23.67
N PRO A 27 -12.77 4.26 -23.13
CA PRO A 27 -13.79 3.68 -22.29
C PRO A 27 -14.01 4.62 -21.10
N THR A 28 -15.15 5.30 -21.10
CA THR A 28 -15.59 6.09 -19.94
C THR A 28 -16.13 5.07 -18.96
N THR A 29 -15.21 4.44 -18.22
CA THR A 29 -15.53 3.53 -17.13
C THR A 29 -16.30 4.34 -16.11
N THR A 30 -17.60 4.12 -16.02
CA THR A 30 -18.42 4.74 -14.97
C THR A 30 -17.87 4.31 -13.61
N PRO A 31 -17.60 5.25 -12.69
CA PRO A 31 -17.09 4.91 -11.38
C PRO A 31 -18.02 3.92 -10.69
N SER A 32 -17.47 2.85 -10.11
CA SER A 32 -18.28 1.91 -9.35
C SER A 32 -18.90 2.66 -8.14
N SER A 33 -20.19 2.44 -7.89
CA SER A 33 -20.88 3.06 -6.75
C SER A 33 -20.23 2.67 -5.40
N SER A 34 -19.60 1.50 -5.36
CA SER A 34 -18.78 1.04 -4.24
C SER A 34 -17.52 1.86 -4.02
N ALA A 35 -16.78 2.21 -5.08
CA ALA A 35 -15.55 3.01 -4.98
C ALA A 35 -15.85 4.40 -4.41
N VAL A 36 -16.90 5.06 -4.92
CA VAL A 36 -17.33 6.38 -4.43
C VAL A 36 -17.66 6.32 -2.94
N ARG A 37 -18.40 5.30 -2.49
CA ARG A 37 -18.76 5.13 -1.09
C ARG A 37 -17.52 4.87 -0.20
N ALA A 38 -16.60 4.01 -0.65
CA ALA A 38 -15.37 3.72 0.08
C ALA A 38 -14.52 4.98 0.26
N LEU A 39 -14.25 5.71 -0.84
CA LEU A 39 -13.46 6.94 -0.81
C LEU A 39 -14.10 8.03 0.05
N ALA A 40 -15.42 8.18 0.00
CA ALA A 40 -16.11 9.16 0.85
C ALA A 40 -15.98 8.85 2.35
N MET A 41 -16.10 7.57 2.73
CA MET A 41 -15.92 7.14 4.13
C MET A 41 -14.47 7.33 4.59
N GLU A 42 -13.50 6.93 3.77
CA GLU A 42 -12.07 7.09 4.09
C GLU A 42 -11.66 8.56 4.17
N TYR A 43 -12.12 9.40 3.24
CA TYR A 43 -11.85 10.83 3.29
C TYR A 43 -12.41 11.45 4.57
N LYS A 44 -13.67 11.14 4.92
CA LYS A 44 -14.29 11.61 6.16
C LYS A 44 -13.49 11.16 7.39
N SER A 45 -13.09 9.88 7.44
CA SER A 45 -12.27 9.34 8.54
C SER A 45 -10.94 10.08 8.67
N LEU A 46 -10.29 10.42 7.55
CA LEU A 46 -9.03 11.18 7.56
C LEU A 46 -9.21 12.66 7.93
N GLN A 47 -10.40 13.25 7.71
CA GLN A 47 -10.70 14.61 8.17
C GLN A 47 -11.00 14.63 9.68
N GLU A 48 -11.70 13.62 10.20
CA GLU A 48 -12.02 13.49 11.63
C GLU A 48 -10.78 13.12 12.47
N GLU A 49 -9.98 12.19 11.95
CA GLU A 49 -8.75 11.71 12.57
C GLU A 49 -7.59 11.79 11.57
N PRO A 50 -6.97 12.97 11.39
CA PRO A 50 -5.84 13.14 10.49
C PRO A 50 -4.64 12.33 10.95
N VAL A 51 -3.89 11.79 9.99
CA VAL A 51 -2.62 11.13 10.25
C VAL A 51 -1.56 12.18 10.56
N GLU A 52 -0.76 11.95 11.60
CA GLU A 52 0.32 12.85 12.00
C GLU A 52 1.27 13.12 10.82
N GLY A 53 1.60 14.39 10.61
CA GLY A 53 2.44 14.81 9.48
C GLY A 53 1.75 14.82 8.12
N PHE A 54 0.46 14.49 8.01
CA PHE A 54 -0.29 14.59 6.76
C PHE A 54 -1.46 15.57 6.83
N ARG A 55 -1.72 16.23 5.71
CA ARG A 55 -2.99 16.92 5.45
C ARG A 55 -3.50 16.50 4.10
N VAL A 56 -4.76 16.07 4.06
CA VAL A 56 -5.41 15.59 2.85
C VAL A 56 -6.49 16.56 2.43
N LYS A 57 -6.55 16.88 1.14
CA LYS A 57 -7.59 17.70 0.52
C LYS A 57 -7.98 17.10 -0.82
N LEU A 58 -9.19 17.37 -1.28
CA LEU A 58 -9.57 17.07 -2.66
C LEU A 58 -8.97 18.14 -3.59
N ILE A 59 -8.52 17.73 -4.78
CA ILE A 59 -8.06 18.70 -5.79
C ILE A 59 -9.26 19.47 -6.34
N ASN A 60 -10.34 18.74 -6.64
CA ASN A 60 -11.61 19.30 -7.06
C ASN A 60 -12.70 18.74 -6.14
N ASP A 61 -13.57 19.59 -5.59
CA ASP A 61 -14.64 19.16 -4.68
C ASP A 61 -15.63 18.17 -5.34
N ASP A 62 -15.74 18.22 -6.66
CA ASP A 62 -16.58 17.32 -7.46
C ASP A 62 -15.90 15.97 -7.81
N ASN A 63 -14.58 15.84 -7.58
CA ASN A 63 -13.81 14.64 -7.93
C ASN A 63 -13.19 13.95 -6.71
N LEU A 64 -13.86 12.92 -6.21
CA LEU A 64 -13.38 12.09 -5.11
C LEU A 64 -12.20 11.18 -5.48
N PHE A 65 -11.80 11.08 -6.75
CA PHE A 65 -10.73 10.17 -7.20
C PHE A 65 -9.35 10.84 -7.27
N GLU A 66 -9.23 12.12 -6.93
CA GLU A 66 -7.97 12.88 -7.01
C GLU A 66 -7.74 13.73 -5.76
N TRP A 67 -6.75 13.34 -4.94
CA TRP A 67 -6.48 13.96 -3.65
C TRP A 67 -5.10 14.62 -3.64
N GLU A 68 -5.03 15.81 -3.08
CA GLU A 68 -3.78 16.47 -2.72
C GLU A 68 -3.39 16.07 -1.29
N VAL A 69 -2.19 15.53 -1.16
CA VAL A 69 -1.60 15.11 0.10
C VAL A 69 -0.40 16.01 0.40
N ALA A 70 -0.52 16.80 1.45
CA ALA A 70 0.56 17.57 2.02
C ALA A 70 1.26 16.74 3.10
N ILE A 71 2.58 16.59 3.00
CA ILE A 71 3.42 15.77 3.86
C ILE A 71 4.43 16.69 4.55
N PHE A 72 4.39 16.72 5.87
CA PHE A 72 5.33 17.43 6.71
C PHE A 72 6.45 16.47 7.12
N GLY A 73 7.69 16.90 6.99
CA GLY A 73 8.81 16.09 7.45
C GLY A 73 8.85 16.01 8.98
N PRO A 74 8.97 14.80 9.58
CA PRO A 74 9.03 14.66 11.03
C PRO A 74 10.26 15.40 11.61
N PRO A 75 10.17 15.92 12.85
CA PRO A 75 11.32 16.47 13.55
C PRO A 75 12.40 15.41 13.78
N ASP A 76 13.65 15.84 13.95
CA ASP A 76 14.81 14.96 14.15
C ASP A 76 15.11 13.99 12.98
N THR A 77 14.55 14.26 11.81
CA THR A 77 14.85 13.53 10.56
C THR A 77 15.55 14.45 9.54
N LEU A 78 16.08 13.86 8.46
CA LEU A 78 16.65 14.62 7.34
C LEU A 78 15.62 15.54 6.66
N TYR A 79 14.33 15.23 6.84
CA TYR A 79 13.21 15.94 6.25
C TYR A 79 12.63 17.03 7.15
N GLN A 80 13.16 17.23 8.37
CA GLN A 80 12.63 18.21 9.32
C GLN A 80 12.41 19.58 8.68
N GLY A 81 11.22 20.14 8.89
CA GLY A 81 10.83 21.43 8.32
C GLY A 81 10.50 21.39 6.82
N GLY A 82 10.55 20.22 6.18
CA GLY A 82 10.12 20.03 4.80
C GLY A 82 8.60 20.02 4.66
N TYR A 83 8.12 20.51 3.50
CA TYR A 83 6.73 20.52 3.10
C TYR A 83 6.58 19.96 1.69
N PHE A 84 6.21 18.69 1.58
CA PHE A 84 6.13 18.00 0.30
C PHE A 84 4.68 17.85 -0.13
N LYS A 85 4.38 18.22 -1.36
CA LYS A 85 3.06 18.00 -1.96
C LYS A 85 3.11 16.74 -2.83
N ALA A 86 2.09 15.91 -2.70
CA ALA A 86 1.88 14.73 -3.53
C ALA A 86 0.43 14.68 -4.01
N HIS A 87 0.23 14.11 -5.18
CA HIS A 87 -1.08 13.81 -5.74
C HIS A 87 -1.32 12.31 -5.63
N MET A 88 -2.43 11.93 -5.00
CA MET A 88 -2.92 10.57 -4.94
C MET A 88 -4.11 10.42 -5.89
N LYS A 89 -4.00 9.50 -6.85
CA LYS A 89 -5.04 9.24 -7.85
C LYS A 89 -5.58 7.83 -7.70
N PHE A 90 -6.90 7.71 -7.57
CA PHE A 90 -7.60 6.45 -7.37
C PHE A 90 -8.17 5.90 -8.67
N PRO A 91 -8.16 4.58 -8.87
CA PRO A 91 -8.83 3.95 -9.99
C PRO A 91 -10.35 3.81 -9.72
N HIS A 92 -11.15 3.62 -10.79
CA HIS A 92 -12.62 3.54 -10.69
C HIS A 92 -13.14 2.26 -10.01
N ASP A 93 -12.28 1.25 -9.88
CA ASP A 93 -12.52 -0.03 -9.22
C ASP A 93 -11.88 -0.10 -7.83
N TYR A 94 -11.47 1.03 -7.23
CA TYR A 94 -11.01 1.07 -5.84
C TYR A 94 -12.04 0.45 -4.88
N PRO A 95 -11.64 -0.36 -3.88
CA PRO A 95 -10.26 -0.70 -3.46
C PRO A 95 -9.68 -1.97 -4.13
N TYR A 96 -10.27 -2.49 -5.21
CA TYR A 96 -9.73 -3.70 -5.86
C TYR A 96 -8.38 -3.46 -6.53
N SER A 97 -8.21 -2.29 -7.15
CA SER A 97 -6.92 -1.82 -7.67
C SER A 97 -6.31 -0.72 -6.80
N PRO A 98 -4.96 -0.67 -6.70
CA PRO A 98 -4.28 0.33 -5.88
C PRO A 98 -4.38 1.74 -6.46
N PRO A 99 -4.35 2.78 -5.62
CA PRO A 99 -4.10 4.14 -6.09
C PRO A 99 -2.65 4.33 -6.54
N SER A 100 -2.39 5.44 -7.23
CA SER A 100 -1.04 5.90 -7.56
C SER A 100 -0.71 7.15 -6.76
N ILE A 101 0.54 7.28 -6.31
CA ILE A 101 1.05 8.48 -5.64
C ILE A 101 2.18 9.08 -6.47
N ARG A 102 2.08 10.38 -6.73
CA ARG A 102 3.11 11.18 -7.38
C ARG A 102 3.45 12.41 -6.56
N PHE A 103 4.71 12.58 -6.21
CA PHE A 103 5.21 13.82 -5.63
C PHE A 103 5.18 14.95 -6.67
N LEU A 104 4.54 16.06 -6.30
CA LEU A 104 4.58 17.31 -7.06
C LEU A 104 5.86 18.08 -6.74
N THR A 105 6.29 18.03 -5.48
CA THR A 105 7.60 18.55 -5.05
C THR A 105 8.69 17.57 -5.48
N LYS A 106 9.79 18.06 -6.06
CA LYS A 106 10.92 17.19 -6.41
C LYS A 106 11.59 16.64 -5.15
N VAL A 107 11.60 15.31 -5.00
CA VAL A 107 12.23 14.61 -3.87
C VAL A 107 13.39 13.75 -4.39
N TRP A 108 14.55 13.86 -3.76
CA TRP A 108 15.69 12.98 -4.00
C TRP A 108 15.63 11.78 -3.06
N HIS A 109 15.14 10.64 -3.55
CA HIS A 109 14.89 9.46 -2.71
C HIS A 109 15.09 8.15 -3.49
N PRO A 110 15.64 7.08 -2.88
CA PRO A 110 15.84 5.77 -3.53
C PRO A 110 14.57 5.18 -4.16
N ASN A 111 13.41 5.43 -3.57
CA ASN A 111 12.12 4.86 -4.01
C ASN A 111 11.18 5.86 -4.71
N VAL A 112 11.68 7.04 -5.10
CA VAL A 112 10.90 8.02 -5.89
C VAL A 112 11.57 8.17 -7.25
N TYR A 113 10.79 7.99 -8.31
CA TYR A 113 11.23 8.19 -9.70
C TYR A 113 11.48 9.68 -10.00
N GLU A 114 12.21 9.96 -11.07
CA GLU A 114 12.49 11.35 -11.49
C GLU A 114 11.23 12.15 -11.84
N ASN A 115 10.18 11.45 -12.29
CA ASN A 115 8.86 12.03 -12.59
C ASN A 115 8.00 12.25 -11.33
N GLY A 116 8.51 11.87 -10.15
CA GLY A 116 7.83 11.98 -8.86
C GLY A 116 6.99 10.76 -8.46
N ASP A 117 6.83 9.74 -9.33
CA ASP A 117 6.08 8.54 -8.98
C ASP A 117 6.75 7.81 -7.80
N LEU A 118 5.95 7.40 -6.82
CA LEU A 118 6.41 6.66 -5.65
C LEU A 118 6.34 5.16 -5.90
N CYS A 119 7.44 4.46 -5.66
CA CYS A 119 7.51 3.00 -5.77
C CYS A 119 7.50 2.36 -4.37
N ILE A 120 6.37 1.81 -3.97
CA ILE A 120 6.23 0.99 -2.75
C ILE A 120 5.44 -0.27 -3.07
N SER A 121 5.78 -1.37 -2.41
CA SER A 121 5.20 -2.68 -2.67
C SER A 121 3.68 -2.71 -2.47
N ILE A 122 3.15 -1.99 -1.47
CA ILE A 122 1.71 -1.91 -1.17
C ILE A 122 0.90 -1.24 -2.29
N LEU A 123 1.51 -0.45 -3.18
CA LEU A 123 0.83 0.15 -4.33
C LEU A 123 0.92 -0.73 -5.59
N HIS A 124 1.46 -1.93 -5.47
CA HIS A 124 1.49 -2.90 -6.56
C HIS A 124 0.52 -4.05 -6.29
N PRO A 125 -0.21 -4.53 -7.32
CA PRO A 125 -1.03 -5.72 -7.23
C PRO A 125 -0.23 -6.91 -6.67
N PRO A 126 -0.91 -7.88 -6.05
CA PRO A 126 -0.27 -9.11 -5.62
C PRO A 126 0.30 -9.83 -6.84
N VAL A 127 1.48 -10.42 -6.66
CA VAL A 127 2.07 -11.32 -7.65
C VAL A 127 1.81 -12.74 -7.13
N ASP A 128 1.16 -13.58 -7.92
CA ASP A 128 0.97 -15.01 -7.62
C ASP A 128 2.29 -15.77 -7.83
N ASP A 129 3.36 -15.35 -7.14
CA ASP A 129 4.65 -16.04 -7.11
C ASP A 129 4.90 -16.56 -5.69
N PRO A 130 4.67 -17.87 -5.44
CA PRO A 130 4.93 -18.52 -4.16
C PRO A 130 6.39 -18.43 -3.70
N GLN A 131 7.33 -18.13 -4.61
CA GLN A 131 8.77 -18.05 -4.32
C GLN A 131 9.24 -16.62 -3.99
N SER A 132 8.39 -15.61 -4.17
CA SER A 132 8.74 -14.21 -3.91
C SER A 132 9.07 -13.93 -2.44
N GLY A 133 8.51 -14.72 -1.52
CA GLY A 133 8.71 -14.55 -0.06
C GLY A 133 8.03 -13.31 0.52
N GLU A 134 7.21 -12.60 -0.26
CA GLU A 134 6.52 -11.39 0.16
C GLU A 134 5.19 -11.72 0.85
N LEU A 135 4.88 -10.99 1.91
CA LEU A 135 3.62 -11.19 2.63
C LEU A 135 2.45 -10.52 1.89
N PRO A 136 1.22 -11.06 1.96
CA PRO A 136 0.04 -10.42 1.35
C PRO A 136 -0.23 -8.99 1.84
N CYS A 137 0.22 -8.65 3.06
CA CYS A 137 0.11 -7.30 3.62
C CYS A 137 1.16 -6.32 3.07
N GLU A 138 2.22 -6.80 2.43
CA GLU A 138 3.24 -5.99 1.78
C GLU A 138 2.84 -5.60 0.35
N ARG A 139 1.80 -6.22 -0.19
CA ARG A 139 1.22 -5.94 -1.51
C ARG A 139 -0.17 -5.32 -1.38
N TRP A 140 -0.66 -4.74 -2.47
CA TRP A 140 -2.02 -4.22 -2.50
C TRP A 140 -3.03 -5.35 -2.31
N ASN A 141 -4.03 -5.10 -1.49
CA ASN A 141 -5.21 -5.94 -1.39
C ASN A 141 -6.40 -5.08 -0.96
N PRO A 142 -7.65 -5.50 -1.20
CA PRO A 142 -8.84 -4.68 -0.91
C PRO A 142 -9.09 -4.36 0.57
N THR A 143 -8.30 -4.89 1.50
CA THR A 143 -8.37 -4.55 2.93
C THR A 143 -7.45 -3.38 3.30
N GLN A 144 -6.51 -3.03 2.41
CA GLN A 144 -5.70 -1.82 2.55
C GLN A 144 -6.56 -0.57 2.32
N ASN A 145 -6.15 0.54 2.92
CA ASN A 145 -6.85 1.81 2.84
C ASN A 145 -5.86 2.97 2.73
N VAL A 146 -6.35 4.19 2.52
CA VAL A 146 -5.48 5.37 2.37
C VAL A 146 -4.63 5.61 3.61
N ARG A 147 -5.18 5.37 4.82
CA ARG A 147 -4.42 5.51 6.07
C ARG A 147 -3.21 4.58 6.10
N THR A 148 -3.36 3.30 5.75
CA THR A 148 -2.23 2.36 5.72
C THR A 148 -1.18 2.79 4.70
N ILE A 149 -1.61 3.26 3.52
CA ILE A 149 -0.70 3.81 2.51
C ILE A 149 0.11 4.99 3.07
N LEU A 150 -0.53 5.99 3.69
CA LEU A 150 0.16 7.16 4.24
C LEU A 150 1.20 6.78 5.31
N LEU A 151 0.86 5.84 6.19
CA LEU A 151 1.80 5.32 7.20
C LEU A 151 2.99 4.60 6.53
N SER A 152 2.74 3.81 5.48
CA SER A 152 3.81 3.18 4.69
C SER A 152 4.72 4.22 4.01
N VAL A 153 4.19 5.35 3.54
CA VAL A 153 5.00 6.43 2.96
C VAL A 153 5.94 7.04 3.99
N ILE A 154 5.49 7.31 5.23
CA ILE A 154 6.39 7.80 6.30
C ILE A 154 7.50 6.78 6.58
N SER A 155 7.13 5.51 6.75
CA SER A 155 8.09 4.44 7.02
C SER A 155 9.15 4.36 5.93
N LEU A 156 8.74 4.43 4.65
CA LEU A 156 9.67 4.39 3.52
C LEU A 156 10.59 5.63 3.45
N LEU A 157 10.09 6.82 3.76
CA LEU A 157 10.92 8.03 3.76
C LEU A 157 12.01 7.97 4.83
N ASN A 158 11.74 7.34 5.97
CA ASN A 158 12.71 7.12 7.04
C ASN A 158 13.68 5.97 6.72
N GLU A 159 13.17 4.88 6.18
CA GLU A 159 13.92 3.67 5.86
C GLU A 159 13.71 3.27 4.38
N PRO A 160 14.51 3.84 3.47
CA PRO A 160 14.39 3.56 2.04
C PRO A 160 14.73 2.10 1.70
N ASN A 161 13.96 1.51 0.78
CA ASN A 161 14.29 0.20 0.23
C ASN A 161 15.39 0.34 -0.84
N THR A 162 16.56 -0.23 -0.56
CA THR A 162 17.73 -0.19 -1.45
C THR A 162 17.93 -1.44 -2.33
N PHE A 163 17.11 -2.49 -2.12
CA PHE A 163 17.16 -3.73 -2.89
C PHE A 163 16.53 -3.56 -4.27
N SER A 164 15.40 -2.84 -4.34
CA SER A 164 14.71 -2.50 -5.59
C SER A 164 14.44 -0.98 -5.66
N PRO A 165 15.47 -0.17 -5.94
CA PRO A 165 15.34 1.28 -5.98
C PRO A 165 14.71 1.76 -7.29
N ALA A 166 13.85 2.77 -7.20
CA ALA A 166 13.33 3.53 -8.33
C ALA A 166 14.40 4.50 -8.88
N ASN A 167 15.22 5.06 -7.99
CA ASN A 167 16.34 5.92 -8.31
C ASN A 167 17.65 5.29 -7.81
N VAL A 168 18.42 4.75 -8.76
CA VAL A 168 19.65 4.00 -8.48
C VAL A 168 20.72 4.91 -7.87
N ASP A 169 20.86 6.14 -8.36
CA ASP A 169 21.86 7.10 -7.88
C ASP A 169 21.59 7.52 -6.43
N ALA A 170 20.32 7.81 -6.12
CA ALA A 170 19.90 8.11 -4.75
C ALA A 170 20.15 6.91 -3.82
N SER A 171 19.88 5.69 -4.28
CA SER A 171 20.14 4.45 -3.52
C SER A 171 21.63 4.24 -3.23
N VAL A 172 22.50 4.45 -4.21
CA VAL A 172 23.95 4.35 -4.03
C VAL A 172 24.46 5.39 -3.02
N MET A 173 24.01 6.64 -3.14
CA MET A 173 24.36 7.70 -2.19
C MET A 173 23.84 7.42 -0.77
N TYR A 174 22.62 6.92 -0.63
CA TYR A 174 22.05 6.55 0.67
C TYR A 174 22.87 5.45 1.35
N ARG A 175 23.22 4.38 0.61
CA ARG A 175 24.06 3.29 1.14
C ARG A 175 25.44 3.81 1.56
N ARG A 176 26.09 4.64 0.73
CA ARG A 176 27.37 5.27 1.08
C ARG A 176 27.28 6.08 2.37
N TRP A 177 26.25 6.92 2.52
CA TRP A 177 26.03 7.68 3.74
C TRP A 177 25.87 6.77 4.97
N ARG A 178 24.98 5.76 4.88
CA ARG A 178 24.72 4.79 5.95
C ARG A 178 25.99 4.02 6.35
N ASP A 179 26.71 3.49 5.38
CA ASP A 179 27.90 2.66 5.60
C ASP A 179 29.07 3.51 6.13
N SER A 180 29.11 4.81 5.79
CA SER A 180 30.10 5.77 6.30
C SER A 180 29.85 6.23 7.74
N GLN A 181 28.71 5.83 8.36
CA GLN A 181 28.30 6.27 9.70
C GLN A 181 28.26 7.81 9.83
N GLY A 182 27.77 8.51 8.81
CA GLY A 182 27.61 9.97 8.82
C GLY A 182 28.86 10.79 8.44
N LYS A 183 29.93 10.16 7.96
CA LYS A 183 31.11 10.87 7.42
C LYS A 183 30.82 11.51 6.06
N ASP A 184 30.09 10.81 5.20
CA ASP A 184 29.68 11.31 3.90
C ASP A 184 28.38 12.10 4.02
N ASN A 185 28.44 13.43 3.93
CA ASN A 185 27.27 14.29 4.08
C ASN A 185 26.58 14.65 2.75
N GLU A 186 26.96 14.03 1.62
CA GLU A 186 26.40 14.37 0.32
C GLU A 186 24.87 14.14 0.26
N TYR A 187 24.43 12.92 0.58
CA TYR A 187 23.01 12.55 0.61
C TYR A 187 22.17 13.44 1.55
N PRO A 188 22.51 13.58 2.85
CA PRO A 188 21.71 14.40 3.75
C PRO A 188 21.74 15.90 3.39
N ASN A 189 22.81 16.41 2.77
CA ASN A 189 22.85 17.80 2.32
C ASN A 189 21.88 18.07 1.16
N ILE A 190 21.71 17.13 0.24
CA ILE A 190 20.72 17.23 -0.84
C ILE A 190 19.31 17.28 -0.26
N ILE A 191 18.98 16.38 0.66
CA ILE A 191 17.66 16.33 1.29
C ILE A 191 17.38 17.61 2.08
N ARG A 192 18.31 18.06 2.94
CA ARG A 192 18.14 19.31 3.70
C ARG A 192 17.93 20.51 2.79
N LYS A 193 18.65 20.59 1.67
CA LYS A 193 18.46 21.65 0.68
C LYS A 193 17.06 21.61 0.06
N GLN A 194 16.55 20.42 -0.25
CA GLN A 194 15.18 20.25 -0.75
C GLN A 194 14.14 20.60 0.31
N ALA A 195 14.31 20.17 1.56
CA ALA A 195 13.41 20.49 2.67
C ALA A 195 13.33 22.01 2.91
N LEU A 196 14.47 22.72 2.86
CA LEU A 196 14.51 24.18 2.97
C LEU A 196 13.79 24.89 1.80
N ALA A 197 13.99 24.40 0.56
CA ALA A 197 13.29 24.93 -0.61
C ALA A 197 11.77 24.72 -0.51
N ALA A 198 11.37 23.52 -0.09
CA ALA A 198 9.98 23.16 0.17
C ALA A 198 9.34 24.02 1.28
N ASN A 199 10.08 24.30 2.35
CA ASN A 199 9.63 25.20 3.42
C ASN A 199 9.38 26.64 2.92
N ALA A 200 10.24 27.13 2.03
CA ALA A 200 10.08 28.46 1.44
C ALA A 200 8.81 28.54 0.58
N GLU A 201 8.49 27.47 -0.16
CA GLU A 201 7.23 27.36 -0.90
C GLU A 201 6.02 27.32 0.03
N ALA A 202 6.08 26.55 1.12
CA ALA A 202 5.02 26.49 2.13
C ALA A 202 4.69 27.87 2.72
N LYS A 203 5.74 28.65 3.03
CA LYS A 203 5.60 30.03 3.55
C LYS A 203 4.93 30.95 2.53
N ARG A 204 5.23 30.80 1.25
CA ARG A 204 4.58 31.55 0.16
C ARG A 204 3.08 31.24 0.08
N GLU A 205 2.69 30.01 0.39
CA GLU A 205 1.30 29.54 0.43
C GLU A 205 0.61 29.81 1.79
N GLY A 206 1.30 30.44 2.75
CA GLY A 206 0.76 30.73 4.07
C GLY A 206 0.62 29.50 4.99
N ILE A 207 1.32 28.40 4.68
CA ILE A 207 1.27 27.15 5.44
C ILE A 207 2.36 27.17 6.53
N VAL A 208 1.95 26.99 7.78
CA VAL A 208 2.86 26.86 8.92
C VAL A 208 3.31 25.41 9.03
N VAL A 209 4.62 25.17 8.87
CA VAL A 209 5.24 23.85 8.97
C VAL A 209 5.61 23.57 10.43
N PRO A 210 5.20 22.43 11.01
CA PRO A 210 5.59 22.05 12.37
C PRO A 210 7.10 21.80 12.44
N MET A 211 7.74 22.36 13.47
CA MET A 211 9.20 22.22 13.69
C MET A 211 9.53 21.41 14.94
N THR A 212 8.56 21.26 15.84
CA THR A 212 8.69 20.52 17.09
C THR A 212 7.84 19.25 17.05
N LEU A 213 8.17 18.27 17.91
CA LEU A 213 7.38 17.05 18.03
C LEU A 213 5.95 17.32 18.51
N GLU A 214 5.76 18.31 19.38
CA GLU A 214 4.44 18.69 19.87
C GLU A 214 3.54 19.29 18.79
N ASP A 215 4.12 20.04 17.85
CA ASP A 215 3.38 20.60 16.72
C ASP A 215 3.10 19.54 15.64
N TYR A 216 3.96 18.51 15.56
CA TYR A 216 3.87 17.43 14.58
C TYR A 216 2.82 16.38 14.98
N CYS A 217 2.82 15.95 16.24
CA CYS A 217 1.84 15.03 16.81
C CYS A 217 0.60 15.83 17.20
N LEU A 218 -0.42 15.82 16.35
CA LEU A 218 -1.68 16.52 16.59
C LEU A 218 -2.30 16.01 17.90
N LYS A 219 -2.26 16.82 18.96
CA LYS A 219 -3.01 16.53 20.20
C LYS A 219 -4.48 16.40 19.81
N PRO A 220 -5.17 15.28 20.10
CA PRO A 220 -6.60 15.19 19.83
C PRO A 220 -7.30 16.29 20.63
N THR A 221 -7.84 17.29 19.93
CA THR A 221 -8.73 18.26 20.54
C THR A 221 -9.98 17.52 20.99
N ARG A 222 -10.05 17.17 22.27
CA ARG A 222 -11.34 16.95 22.92
C ARG A 222 -12.16 18.20 22.66
N LYS A 223 -13.31 18.08 22.02
CA LYS A 223 -14.30 19.16 22.01
C LYS A 223 -14.49 19.59 23.47
N PRO A 224 -14.41 20.89 23.81
CA PRO A 224 -14.70 21.32 25.16
C PRO A 224 -16.18 21.03 25.41
N THR A 225 -16.45 19.93 26.10
CA THR A 225 -17.73 19.72 26.78
C THR A 225 -17.81 20.79 27.84
N THR A 226 -18.63 21.81 27.60
CA THR A 226 -19.02 22.79 28.60
C THR A 226 -19.65 22.05 29.77
N GLU A 227 -18.82 21.76 30.77
CA GLU A 227 -19.26 21.15 32.02
C GLU A 227 -19.84 22.25 32.92
N SER A 228 -21.16 22.34 32.92
CA SER A 228 -21.90 22.84 34.08
C SER A 228 -23.07 21.91 34.37
N GLY A 229 -22.82 20.97 35.29
CA GLY A 229 -23.83 20.46 36.22
C GLY A 229 -24.74 19.35 35.71
N LEU A 230 -24.51 18.16 36.28
CA LEU A 230 -25.51 17.17 36.68
C LEU A 230 -26.41 16.61 35.55
N ASP A 231 -26.09 15.40 35.07
CA ASP A 231 -27.08 14.30 35.16
C ASP A 231 -26.37 12.95 35.04
N ALA A 232 -26.48 12.16 36.10
CA ALA A 232 -26.26 10.74 36.06
C ALA A 232 -27.63 10.14 35.74
N ASN A 233 -27.84 9.75 34.46
CA ASN A 233 -28.82 8.77 33.94
C ASN A 233 -29.16 9.07 32.47
N PHE A 234 -28.51 8.41 31.51
CA PHE A 234 -29.08 8.20 30.16
C PHE A 234 -28.45 6.98 29.48
N TYR A 235 -28.54 5.83 30.16
CA TYR A 235 -28.65 4.53 29.50
C TYR A 235 -30.16 4.23 29.49
N ASP A 236 -30.80 4.44 28.35
CA ASP A 236 -32.17 4.05 27.91
C ASP A 236 -32.65 5.12 26.92
N ASP A 237 -33.32 4.87 25.80
CA ASP A 237 -33.78 3.66 25.11
C ASP A 237 -34.32 4.19 23.75
N ASP A 238 -34.24 3.38 22.70
CA ASP A 238 -35.16 3.37 21.55
C ASP A 238 -34.71 2.25 20.59
N PHE A 239 -34.85 1.01 21.02
CA PHE A 239 -35.19 -0.08 20.08
C PHE A 239 -36.28 -0.95 20.67
N ASP A 240 -37.50 -0.46 20.48
CA ASP A 240 -38.77 -1.12 20.72
C ASP A 240 -38.87 -2.40 19.86
N LEU A 241 -38.78 -3.56 20.48
CA LEU A 241 -39.19 -4.84 19.89
C LEU A 241 -39.90 -5.66 20.98
N GLU A 242 -41.21 -5.43 21.10
CA GLU A 242 -42.15 -6.32 21.76
C GLU A 242 -42.10 -7.70 21.09
N THR A 243 -41.69 -8.75 21.82
CA THR A 243 -42.20 -10.10 21.58
C THR A 243 -42.26 -10.82 22.93
N GLU A 244 -43.49 -10.98 23.38
CA GLU A 244 -43.88 -11.72 24.57
C GLU A 244 -43.89 -13.23 24.28
N ASP A 245 -43.54 -13.98 25.32
CA ASP A 245 -44.10 -15.27 25.71
C ASP A 245 -43.56 -16.62 25.20
N ASP A 246 -43.40 -17.47 26.21
CA ASP A 246 -43.49 -18.93 26.28
C ASP A 246 -42.26 -19.79 25.98
N LEU A 247 -41.46 -19.99 27.03
CA LEU A 247 -40.69 -21.22 27.25
C LEU A 247 -41.51 -22.20 28.11
N PRO A 248 -41.75 -23.44 27.64
CA PRO A 248 -42.00 -24.56 28.53
C PRO A 248 -40.73 -25.42 28.70
N SER A 249 -40.42 -25.62 29.98
CA SER A 249 -39.76 -26.80 30.55
C SER A 249 -40.66 -28.02 30.33
N ASP A 250 -40.09 -29.17 30.00
CA ASP A 250 -40.21 -30.39 30.82
C ASP A 250 -39.54 -31.60 30.16
N ASP A 251 -38.99 -32.43 31.05
CA ASP A 251 -38.34 -33.73 30.87
C ASP A 251 -39.26 -34.81 30.26
N ASP A 252 -38.65 -35.80 29.60
CA ASP A 252 -39.01 -37.25 29.64
C ASP A 252 -38.10 -37.98 28.61
N PHE A 253 -37.07 -38.71 29.04
CA PHE A 253 -37.05 -40.17 29.28
C PHE A 253 -37.40 -41.02 28.04
N ASP A 254 -36.42 -41.74 27.50
CA ASP A 254 -36.41 -43.21 27.53
C ASP A 254 -35.10 -43.78 26.93
N GLU A 255 -34.50 -44.67 27.72
CA GLU A 255 -33.53 -45.68 27.30
C GLU A 255 -34.25 -46.70 26.41
N ASP A 256 -33.58 -47.18 25.37
CA ASP A 256 -33.69 -48.60 24.98
C ASP A 256 -32.37 -49.00 24.30
N ASP A 257 -31.66 -49.85 25.03
CA ASP A 257 -30.69 -50.84 24.57
C ASP A 257 -31.38 -51.72 23.51
N ASP A 258 -30.67 -52.07 22.44
CA ASP A 258 -30.80 -53.42 21.89
C ASP A 258 -29.50 -53.81 21.18
N ASP A 259 -29.01 -54.92 21.71
CA ASP A 259 -27.81 -55.66 21.41
C ASP A 259 -27.84 -56.33 20.02
N ASP A 260 -26.62 -56.66 19.60
CA ASP A 260 -26.21 -57.96 19.07
C ASP A 260 -26.24 -58.32 17.57
N GLU A 261 -25.10 -58.94 17.25
CA GLU A 261 -24.84 -60.10 16.42
C GLU A 261 -24.41 -59.91 14.95
N ASP A 262 -23.08 -60.02 14.80
CA ASP A 262 -22.35 -60.53 13.65
C ASP A 262 -22.94 -61.84 13.12
N GLU A 263 -22.98 -62.00 11.79
CA GLU A 263 -22.75 -63.31 11.15
C GLU A 263 -22.15 -63.09 9.75
N ASP A 264 -20.93 -63.60 9.61
CA ASP A 264 -20.17 -63.74 8.37
C ASP A 264 -20.88 -64.73 7.41
N GLU A 265 -20.82 -64.49 6.10
CA GLU A 265 -20.59 -65.55 5.10
C GLU A 265 -20.11 -64.96 3.76
N ASP A 266 -19.00 -65.50 3.28
CA ASP A 266 -18.25 -65.14 2.08
C ASP A 266 -19.00 -65.43 0.76
N GLU A 267 -18.84 -64.59 -0.27
CA GLU A 267 -18.26 -65.01 -1.57
C GLU A 267 -18.08 -63.84 -2.57
N ASP A 268 -16.94 -63.89 -3.27
CA ASP A 268 -16.42 -63.00 -4.31
C ASP A 268 -17.41 -62.66 -5.45
N SER A 269 -17.44 -61.38 -5.89
CA SER A 269 -16.73 -61.00 -7.12
C SER A 269 -16.91 -59.51 -7.51
N ALA A 270 -15.76 -58.93 -7.87
CA ALA A 270 -15.55 -57.98 -8.96
C ALA A 270 -16.17 -56.56 -8.92
N THR A 271 -15.21 -55.63 -8.85
CA THR A 271 -15.09 -54.34 -9.56
C THR A 271 -15.62 -53.07 -8.89
N ALA A 272 -14.65 -52.19 -8.59
CA ALA A 272 -14.73 -50.95 -7.84
C ALA A 272 -15.48 -49.81 -8.55
N PRO A 273 -16.07 -48.89 -7.75
CA PRO A 273 -16.24 -47.52 -8.17
C PRO A 273 -15.53 -46.49 -7.25
N ILE A 274 -15.29 -45.37 -7.92
CA ILE A 274 -14.70 -44.09 -7.54
C ILE A 274 -15.35 -43.48 -6.29
N SER A 275 -14.52 -42.99 -5.36
CA SER A 275 -14.93 -42.28 -4.15
C SER A 275 -14.87 -40.75 -4.32
N LYS A 276 -15.98 -40.10 -3.98
CA LYS A 276 -16.07 -38.70 -3.53
C LYS A 276 -15.97 -38.72 -2.00
N ASN A 277 -15.26 -37.76 -1.38
CA ASN A 277 -15.86 -36.84 -0.38
C ASN A 277 -14.88 -35.88 0.30
N ASN A 278 -15.37 -34.64 0.45
CA ASN A 278 -15.38 -33.73 1.60
C ASN A 278 -14.13 -33.45 2.46
N GLY A 279 -13.80 -32.16 2.53
CA GLY A 279 -14.11 -31.30 3.69
C GLY A 279 -13.23 -31.42 4.94
N GLY A 280 -12.54 -30.33 5.30
CA GLY A 280 -11.89 -30.21 6.61
C GLY A 280 -11.17 -28.88 6.84
N SER A 281 -11.82 -27.99 7.58
CA SER A 281 -11.28 -26.75 8.16
C SER A 281 -10.08 -27.02 9.07
N SER A 282 -9.05 -26.16 9.08
CA SER A 282 -8.00 -26.20 10.10
C SER A 282 -7.40 -24.82 10.40
N LYS A 283 -7.74 -24.35 11.61
CA LYS A 283 -7.11 -23.26 12.37
C LYS A 283 -5.57 -23.40 12.39
N CYS A 284 -4.85 -22.34 12.02
CA CYS A 284 -3.42 -22.24 12.30
C CYS A 284 -3.20 -21.83 13.76
N LYS A 285 -2.66 -22.76 14.55
CA LYS A 285 -2.17 -22.54 15.91
C LYS A 285 -0.76 -21.94 15.85
N ASN A 286 -0.52 -20.97 16.73
CA ASN A 286 0.82 -20.50 17.09
C ASN A 286 1.63 -21.66 17.67
N ASN A 287 2.79 -21.97 17.07
CA ASN A 287 3.87 -22.67 17.73
C ASN A 287 5.16 -21.85 17.52
N GLY A 288 5.61 -21.19 18.59
CA GLY A 288 6.99 -20.77 18.70
C GLY A 288 7.84 -21.96 19.16
N LEU A 289 8.99 -22.15 18.54
CA LEU A 289 10.18 -22.78 19.13
C LEU A 289 11.40 -22.28 18.34
N GLY A 290 12.38 -21.76 19.08
CA GLY A 290 13.57 -21.11 18.56
C GLY A 290 14.60 -22.06 17.96
N ARG A 291 15.59 -21.47 17.30
CA ARG A 291 16.89 -22.10 17.03
C ARG A 291 18.00 -21.07 17.26
N GLU A 292 18.83 -21.38 18.24
CA GLU A 292 20.20 -20.90 18.40
C GLU A 292 21.01 -21.18 17.13
N ALA A 293 21.89 -20.25 16.76
CA ALA A 293 23.01 -20.49 15.86
C ALA A 293 24.29 -19.95 16.50
N ALA A 294 25.28 -20.84 16.52
CA ALA A 294 26.45 -20.84 17.38
C ALA A 294 27.53 -19.82 16.99
N ALA A 295 28.25 -19.39 18.01
CA ALA A 295 29.49 -18.64 17.94
C ALA A 295 30.67 -19.53 17.49
N ALA A 296 31.57 -18.96 16.69
CA ALA A 296 32.91 -19.51 16.47
C ALA A 296 33.95 -18.36 16.42
N GLY A 297 34.63 -18.16 17.54
CA GLY A 297 36.04 -17.75 17.62
C GLY A 297 36.68 -18.68 18.66
N ALA A 298 37.98 -18.85 18.82
CA ALA A 298 39.21 -18.37 18.20
C ALA A 298 40.31 -19.26 18.82
N ASP A 299 41.40 -19.55 18.12
CA ASP A 299 42.64 -20.04 18.74
C ASP A 299 43.84 -19.42 18.00
N ASP A 300 44.39 -18.35 18.58
CA ASP A 300 45.82 -18.00 18.62
C ASP A 300 46.54 -19.08 19.46
N ALA A 301 47.83 -19.43 19.37
CA ALA A 301 49.10 -18.80 19.03
C ALA A 301 50.09 -19.95 18.68
N GLU A 302 51.29 -19.80 18.11
CA GLU A 302 52.45 -19.06 18.64
C GLU A 302 53.67 -19.21 17.68
N SER A 303 54.39 -18.10 17.45
CA SER A 303 55.84 -17.82 17.21
C SER A 303 56.77 -18.84 16.47
N ALA A 304 57.90 -18.51 15.82
CA ALA A 304 58.78 -17.34 15.72
C ALA A 304 59.76 -17.53 14.51
N ASP A 305 60.54 -16.46 14.23
CA ASP A 305 61.86 -16.42 13.53
C ASP A 305 61.92 -16.63 12.00
N ASP A 306 62.80 -16.00 11.20
CA ASP A 306 63.90 -15.04 11.38
C ASP A 306 64.39 -14.57 9.97
N SER A 307 65.04 -13.41 9.90
CA SER A 307 66.02 -12.94 8.89
C SER A 307 65.67 -12.69 7.41
N GLY A 308 65.68 -11.39 7.03
CA GLY A 308 66.89 -10.81 6.39
C GLY A 308 66.87 -10.40 4.89
N LYS A 309 67.19 -9.11 4.66
CA LYS A 309 67.83 -8.45 3.47
C LYS A 309 66.93 -8.18 2.24
N GLY A 310 66.98 -7.05 1.54
CA GLY A 310 67.82 -5.84 1.57
C GLY A 310 67.47 -4.94 0.35
N GLU A 311 67.92 -3.67 0.39
CA GLU A 311 68.36 -2.76 -0.70
C GLU A 311 68.07 -3.11 -2.19
N THR A 312 67.79 -2.21 -3.14
CA THR A 312 68.30 -0.86 -3.41
C THR A 312 67.59 -0.32 -4.68
N THR A 313 67.61 1.01 -4.83
CA THR A 313 67.57 1.83 -6.07
C THR A 313 66.35 1.77 -7.00
#